data_AF-U5QHZ2-F1
#
_entry.id   AF-U5QHZ2-F1
#
_cell.length_a   1.000
_cell.length_b   1.000
_cell.length_c   1.000
_cell.angle_alpha   90.00
_cell.angle_beta   90.00
_cell.angle_gamma   90.00
#
_symmetry.space_group_name_H-M   'P 1'
#
loop_
_entity.id
_entity.type
_entity.pdbx_description
1 polymer ?
#
loop_
_entity_poly.entity_id
_entity_poly.type
_entity_poly.pdbx_seq_one_letter_code
_entity_poly.pdbx_strand_id
1 'polypeptide(L)' 'MTALVILAGLPAGWEWASPLVDLLPIIPLLFFALAFVWQAAVGFK' A
#
# COMPACT_ATOMS: atom_id res chain seq x y z
N MET A 1 -9.40 -17.29 2.59
CA MET A 1 -8.28 -16.34 2.80
C MET A 1 -8.93 -15.05 3.29
N THR A 2 -9.16 -14.93 4.59
CA THR A 2 -9.87 -13.78 5.16
C THR A 2 -8.96 -12.57 5.09
N ALA A 3 -9.17 -11.69 4.11
CA ALA A 3 -8.62 -10.34 4.17
C ALA A 3 -9.25 -9.68 5.40
N LEU A 4 -8.43 -9.26 6.36
CA LEU A 4 -8.87 -8.59 7.57
C LEU A 4 -9.45 -7.23 7.18
N VAL A 5 -10.75 -7.16 6.93
CA VAL A 5 -11.46 -5.89 6.78
C VAL A 5 -11.76 -5.38 8.18
N ILE A 6 -10.91 -4.49 8.69
CA ILE A 6 -11.22 -3.74 9.91
C ILE A 6 -12.30 -2.72 9.52
N LEU A 7 -13.56 -3.05 9.80
CA LEU A 7 -14.73 -2.16 9.62
C LEU A 7 -14.86 -1.14 10.77
N ALA A 8 -13.74 -0.58 11.23
CA ALA A 8 -13.72 0.50 12.21
C ALA A 8 -13.16 1.76 11.56
N GLY A 9 -13.85 2.90 11.74
CA GLY A 9 -13.34 4.19 11.29
C GLY A 9 -12.03 4.56 11.99
N LEU A 10 -11.33 5.58 11.46
CA LEU A 10 -10.16 6.11 12.14
C LEU A 10 -10.55 6.67 13.52
N PRO A 11 -9.66 6.59 14.53
CA PRO A 11 -9.90 7.22 15.82
C PRO A 11 -10.13 8.74 15.69
N ALA A 12 -10.81 9.32 16.68
CA ALA A 12 -11.03 10.77 16.72
C ALA A 12 -9.70 11.55 16.66
N GLY A 13 -9.64 12.58 15.81
CA GLY A 13 -8.44 13.39 15.56
C GLY A 13 -7.52 12.85 14.46
N TRP A 14 -7.83 11.69 13.87
CA TRP A 14 -7.09 11.11 12.75
C TRP A 14 -7.83 11.23 11.41
N GLU A 15 -8.97 11.92 11.36
CA GLU A 15 -9.81 12.02 10.15
C GLU A 15 -9.04 12.62 8.96
N TRP A 16 -8.08 13.52 9.24
CA TRP A 16 -7.21 14.11 8.23
C TRP A 16 -6.32 13.08 7.50
N ALA A 17 -6.04 11.93 8.13
CA ALA A 17 -5.22 10.86 7.56
C ALA A 17 -6.04 9.83 6.78
N SER A 18 -7.37 9.96 6.73
CA SER A 18 -8.24 9.06 5.95
C SER A 18 -7.78 8.89 4.50
N PRO A 19 -7.45 9.95 3.74
CA PRO A 19 -7.01 9.80 2.36
C PRO A 19 -5.70 9.01 2.21
N LEU A 20 -4.83 9.04 3.23
CA LEU A 20 -3.60 8.26 3.23
C LEU A 20 -3.89 6.79 3.52
N VAL A 21 -4.77 6.50 4.48
CA VAL A 21 -5.17 5.13 4.83
C VAL A 21 -5.84 4.44 3.64
N ASP A 22 -6.64 5.17 2.88
CA ASP A 22 -7.28 4.67 1.65
C ASP A 22 -6.25 4.20 0.59
N LEU A 23 -5.02 4.72 0.62
CA LEU A 23 -3.94 4.31 -0.29
C LEU A 23 -3.12 3.12 0.23
N LEU A 24 -3.07 2.86 1.53
CA LEU A 24 -2.24 1.78 2.10
C LEU A 24 -2.48 0.40 1.46
N PRO A 25 -3.71 0.00 1.07
CA PRO A 25 -3.95 -1.28 0.40
C PRO A 25 -3.22 -1.46 -0.93
N ILE A 26 -2.78 -0.38 -1.60
CA ILE A 26 -2.06 -0.47 -2.88
C ILE A 26 -0.57 -0.80 -2.71
N ILE A 27 -0.01 -0.63 -1.51
CA ILE A 27 1.42 -0.80 -1.24
C ILE A 27 1.99 -2.14 -1.74
N PRO A 28 1.33 -3.30 -1.59
CA PRO A 28 1.83 -4.56 -2.15
C PRO A 28 2.06 -4.52 -3.66
N LEU A 29 1.20 -3.82 -4.42
CA LEU A 29 1.37 -3.65 -5.86
C LEU A 29 2.52 -2.70 -6.20
N LEU A 30 2.76 -1.68 -5.36
CA LEU A 30 3.92 -0.80 -5.52
C LEU A 30 5.22 -1.57 -5.32
N PHE A 31 5.30 -2.49 -4.36
CA PHE A 31 6.48 -3.36 -4.20
C PHE A 31 6.66 -4.34 -5.35
N PHE A 32 5.58 -4.90 -5.88
CA PHE A 32 5.64 -5.71 -7.10
C PHE A 32 6.20 -4.89 -8.27
N ALA A 33 5.68 -3.68 -8.51
CA ALA A 33 6.21 -2.78 -9.54
C ALA A 33 7.67 -2.39 -9.29
N LEU A 34 8.05 -2.14 -8.03
CA LEU A 34 9.41 -1.81 -7.63
C LEU A 34 10.40 -2.92 -7.97
N ALA A 35 9.99 -4.19 -7.93
CA ALA A 35 10.85 -5.30 -8.36
C ALA A 35 11.26 -5.16 -9.83
N PHE A 36 10.35 -4.73 -10.72
CA PHE A 36 10.67 -4.46 -12.13
C PHE A 36 11.52 -3.20 -12.31
N VAL A 37 11.26 -2.15 -11.53
CA VAL A 37 12.10 -0.95 -11.52
C VAL A 37 13.53 -1.30 -11.11
N TRP A 38 13.70 -2.11 -10.06
CA TRP A 38 14.99 -2.58 -9.61
C TRP A 38 15.68 -3.45 -10.66
N GLN A 39 14.96 -4.41 -11.23
CA GLN A 39 15.49 -5.27 -12.29
C GLN A 39 15.93 -4.46 -13.52
N ALA A 40 15.14 -3.48 -13.94
CA ALA A 40 15.51 -2.56 -15.02
C ALA A 40 16.77 -1.75 -14.69
N ALA A 41 16.93 -1.29 -13.44
CA ALA A 41 18.09 -0.52 -13.00
C ALA A 41 19.40 -1.35 -13.01
N VAL A 42 19.31 -2.67 -12.81
CA VAL A 42 20.48 -3.57 -12.84
C VAL A 42 20.63 -4.34 -14.16
N GLY A 43 19.80 -4.04 -15.16
CA GLY A 43 19.90 -4.55 -16.52
C GLY A 43 19.24 -5.90 -16.78
N PHE A 44 18.26 -6.32 -15.96
CA PHE A 44 17.56 -7.61 -16.08
C PHE A 44 18.52 -8.81 -16.19
N LYS A 45 19.55 -8.81 -15.33
CA LYS A 45 20.52 -9.90 -15.19
C LYS A 45 20.13 -10.90 -14.11
#